data_AF-A0A8J7AQG7-F1
#
_entry.id   AF-A0A8J7AQG7-F1
#
_cell.length_a   1.000
_cell.length_b   1.000
_cell.length_c   1.000
_cell.angle_alpha   90.00
_cell.angle_beta   90.00
_cell.angle_gamma   90.00
#
_symmetry.space_group_name_H-M   'P 1'
#
loop_
_entity.id
_entity.type
_entity.pdbx_description
1 polymer ?
#
loop_
_entity_poly.entity_id
_entity_poly.type
_entity_poly.pdbx_seq_one_letter_code
_entity_poly.pdbx_strand_id
1 'polypeptide(L)'
;MPVSSSQIKALLDQKRDAFSAFSRAKFELLHAYNRAWIEFAALPQTQQVVKLDAHSGPVGARPLEEITADKGILPFFFAESGPVGDRWTNREQSAQWVQTILEDITTFAVDGSQISPGKDISIPIALLQIGWFENPHSATRSYKKDVRVDLMTPAELGPNPAQPVERRVNIRRFQMEVARLVEYINACKEPERTLVFFDGALVVTFAEAFDQKSQTAYVQSILSLLEASCRRRVPLVGYVDTSYAHDLTGMLHHAYGLEATEGIHDAQLLARLMEWGDRTAVFQCDRGGVLDQYNDYGDQIAFTYLKTTRDGYPVRLEMPRWMWESGHITQYLNWVRGEVIIGGGYPYSIETADQTAVLQGQDKHIFLRVLQDWADREAINLRLSRKMVSKQRRR
;
A
#
# COMPACT_ATOMS: atom_id res chain seq x y z
N MET A 1 31.14 20.12 12.01
CA MET A 1 32.03 18.97 11.72
C MET A 1 31.14 17.80 11.35
N PRO A 2 31.42 17.06 10.26
CA PRO A 2 30.67 15.84 9.95
C PRO A 2 30.93 14.79 11.05
N VAL A 3 29.89 14.04 11.42
CA VAL A 3 29.97 12.96 12.41
C VAL A 3 30.98 11.91 11.92
N SER A 4 31.94 11.49 12.75
CA SER A 4 32.90 10.44 12.36
C SER A 4 32.31 9.05 12.60
N SER A 5 32.59 8.11 11.68
CA SER A 5 32.18 6.70 11.83
C SER A 5 32.72 6.08 13.13
N SER A 6 33.94 6.45 13.55
CA SER A 6 34.54 6.01 14.81
C SER A 6 33.78 6.50 16.05
N GLN A 7 33.27 7.73 16.03
CA GLN A 7 32.45 8.27 17.12
C GLN A 7 31.10 7.55 17.20
N ILE A 8 30.46 7.28 16.06
CA ILE A 8 29.21 6.49 16.03
C ILE A 8 29.45 5.10 16.60
N LYS A 9 30.52 4.42 16.18
CA LYS A 9 30.84 3.08 16.66
C LYS A 9 31.09 3.05 18.17
N ALA A 10 31.86 4.00 18.70
CA ALA A 10 32.10 4.11 20.14
C ALA A 10 30.80 4.34 20.93
N LEU A 11 29.89 5.17 20.42
CA LEU A 11 28.57 5.39 21.01
C LEU A 11 27.68 4.14 20.96
N LEU A 12 27.71 3.38 19.86
CA LEU A 12 26.99 2.12 19.72
C LEU A 12 27.53 1.05 20.68
N ASP A 13 28.85 0.93 20.80
CA ASP A 13 29.49 0.01 21.73
C ASP A 13 29.19 0.37 23.19
N GLN A 14 29.18 1.66 23.55
CA GLN A 14 28.79 2.13 24.88
C GLN A 14 27.32 1.82 25.21
N LYS A 15 26.44 1.83 24.20
CA LYS A 15 25.00 1.56 24.36
C LYS A 15 24.61 0.11 24.07
N ARG A 16 25.58 -0.80 23.87
CA ARG A 16 25.35 -2.19 23.45
C ARG A 16 24.34 -2.91 24.34
N ASP A 17 24.44 -2.76 25.66
CA ASP A 17 23.55 -3.43 26.60
C ASP A 17 22.09 -2.99 26.43
N ALA A 18 21.84 -1.73 26.09
CA ALA A 18 20.49 -1.23 25.80
C ALA A 18 19.90 -1.90 24.54
N PHE A 19 20.70 -2.08 23.48
CA PHE A 19 20.27 -2.80 22.28
C PHE A 19 20.03 -4.29 22.54
N SER A 20 20.89 -4.93 23.34
CA SER A 20 20.71 -6.33 23.72
C SER A 20 19.48 -6.55 24.59
N ALA A 21 19.22 -5.66 25.56
CA ALA A 21 18.02 -5.70 26.40
C ALA A 21 16.75 -5.50 25.56
N PHE A 22 16.75 -4.51 24.66
CA PHE A 22 15.65 -4.27 23.72
C PHE A 22 15.37 -5.50 22.83
N SER A 23 16.43 -6.14 22.31
CA SER A 23 16.30 -7.35 21.48
C SER A 23 15.71 -8.53 22.24
N ARG A 24 16.14 -8.76 23.50
CA ARG A 24 15.60 -9.81 24.37
C ARG A 24 14.12 -9.60 24.67
N ALA A 25 13.75 -8.40 25.13
CA ALA A 25 12.36 -8.04 25.42
C ALA A 25 11.47 -8.20 24.18
N LYS A 26 11.96 -7.75 23.01
CA LYS A 26 11.24 -7.93 21.74
C LYS A 26 11.07 -9.40 21.36
N PHE A 27 12.09 -10.23 21.59
CA PHE A 27 12.02 -11.67 21.32
C PHE A 27 11.00 -12.38 22.22
N GLU A 28 11.01 -12.10 23.52
CA GLU A 28 10.05 -12.67 24.48
C GLU A 28 8.61 -12.28 24.13
N LEU A 29 8.39 -11.00 23.81
CA LEU A 29 7.11 -10.48 23.36
C LEU A 29 6.64 -11.18 22.07
N LEU A 30 7.51 -11.25 21.06
CA LEU A 30 7.21 -11.92 19.80
C LEU A 30 6.89 -13.41 20.01
N HIS A 31 7.58 -14.08 20.93
CA HIS A 31 7.30 -15.48 21.27
C HIS A 31 5.94 -15.66 21.93
N ALA A 32 5.54 -14.76 22.84
CA ALA A 32 4.23 -14.79 23.47
C ALA A 32 3.10 -14.63 22.45
N TYR A 33 3.23 -13.66 21.54
CA TYR A 33 2.25 -13.43 20.47
C TYR A 33 2.21 -14.56 19.44
N ASN A 34 3.36 -15.16 19.08
CA ASN A 34 3.38 -16.34 18.19
C ASN A 34 2.64 -17.52 18.81
N ARG A 35 2.81 -17.77 20.10
CA ARG A 35 2.07 -18.83 20.80
C ARG A 35 0.57 -18.55 20.77
N ALA A 36 0.16 -17.33 21.10
CA ALA A 36 -1.25 -16.93 21.07
C ALA A 36 -1.85 -17.05 19.66
N TRP A 37 -1.09 -16.70 18.61
CA TRP A 37 -1.50 -16.90 17.21
C TRP A 37 -1.78 -18.37 16.90
N ILE A 38 -0.85 -19.26 17.21
CA ILE A 38 -0.99 -20.70 16.95
C ILE A 38 -2.18 -21.27 17.72
N GLU A 39 -2.33 -20.90 19.00
CA GLU A 39 -3.46 -21.32 19.82
C GLU A 39 -4.79 -20.80 19.25
N PHE A 40 -4.85 -19.54 18.82
CA PHE A 40 -6.05 -18.93 18.25
C PHE A 40 -6.45 -19.62 16.94
N ALA A 41 -5.47 -19.81 16.05
CA ALA A 41 -5.64 -20.45 14.75
C ALA A 41 -6.13 -21.91 14.87
N ALA A 42 -5.78 -22.60 15.96
CA ALA A 42 -6.23 -23.97 16.21
C ALA A 42 -7.67 -24.07 16.74
N LEU A 43 -8.28 -22.95 17.18
CA LEU A 43 -9.67 -22.94 17.63
C LEU A 43 -10.63 -23.07 16.43
N PRO A 44 -11.75 -23.79 16.56
CA PRO A 44 -12.83 -23.72 15.59
C PRO A 44 -13.31 -22.28 15.40
N GLN A 45 -13.72 -21.91 14.18
CA GLN A 45 -14.14 -20.54 13.87
C GLN A 45 -15.24 -20.02 14.81
N THR A 46 -16.17 -20.88 15.22
CA THR A 46 -17.22 -20.52 16.20
C THR A 46 -16.65 -20.08 17.55
N GLN A 47 -15.57 -20.72 18.03
CA GLN A 47 -14.92 -20.33 19.27
C GLN A 47 -14.05 -19.08 19.11
N GLN A 48 -13.42 -18.90 17.94
CA GLN A 48 -12.71 -17.66 17.61
C GLN A 48 -13.66 -16.46 17.69
N VAL A 49 -14.84 -16.56 17.06
CA VAL A 49 -15.87 -15.51 17.07
C VAL A 49 -16.36 -15.24 18.49
N VAL A 50 -16.72 -16.26 19.27
CA VAL A 50 -17.17 -16.09 20.67
C VAL A 50 -16.12 -15.37 21.53
N LYS A 51 -14.83 -15.67 21.33
CA LYS A 51 -13.73 -15.07 22.09
C LYS A 51 -13.56 -13.58 21.77
N LEU A 52 -13.79 -13.19 20.52
CA LEU A 52 -13.72 -11.79 20.06
C LEU A 52 -15.00 -11.01 20.40
N ASP A 53 -16.16 -11.63 20.31
CA ASP A 53 -17.47 -11.02 20.64
C ASP A 53 -17.66 -10.78 22.14
N ALA A 54 -16.85 -11.43 22.98
CA ALA A 54 -16.76 -11.10 24.41
C ALA A 54 -16.27 -9.65 24.64
N HIS A 55 -15.64 -9.02 23.63
CA HIS A 55 -15.26 -7.62 23.65
C HIS A 55 -16.27 -6.77 22.87
N SER A 56 -16.75 -5.68 23.48
CA SER A 56 -17.78 -4.81 22.89
C SER A 56 -17.25 -3.74 21.93
N GLY A 57 -15.92 -3.63 21.80
CA GLY A 57 -15.25 -2.63 20.96
C GLY A 57 -14.49 -3.26 19.78
N PRO A 58 -13.81 -2.42 18.98
CA PRO A 58 -12.94 -2.89 17.90
C PRO A 58 -11.85 -3.81 18.45
N VAL A 59 -11.64 -4.96 17.82
CA VAL A 59 -10.63 -5.95 18.25
C VAL A 59 -9.43 -6.01 17.31
N GLY A 60 -9.27 -5.07 16.38
CA GLY A 60 -8.22 -5.06 15.36
C GLY A 60 -8.60 -5.87 14.12
N ALA A 61 -8.89 -7.17 14.29
CA ALA A 61 -9.23 -8.07 13.18
C ALA A 61 -10.30 -9.08 13.55
N ARG A 62 -11.15 -9.44 12.57
CA ARG A 62 -12.15 -10.53 12.72
C ARG A 62 -12.00 -11.55 11.58
N PRO A 63 -11.88 -12.85 11.86
CA PRO A 63 -11.73 -13.86 10.80
C PRO A 63 -12.98 -13.91 9.92
N LEU A 64 -12.81 -13.76 8.62
CA LEU A 64 -13.87 -13.97 7.63
C LEU A 64 -13.80 -15.38 7.02
N GLU A 65 -12.58 -15.87 6.82
CA GLU A 65 -12.29 -17.21 6.32
C GLU A 65 -11.96 -18.17 7.46
N GLU A 66 -12.39 -19.43 7.34
CA GLU A 66 -12.06 -20.47 8.31
C GLU A 66 -10.55 -20.77 8.30
N ILE A 67 -9.94 -20.75 9.48
CA ILE A 67 -8.51 -21.03 9.65
C ILE A 67 -8.33 -22.55 9.74
N THR A 68 -8.13 -23.22 8.61
CA THR A 68 -8.07 -24.70 8.54
C THR A 68 -6.65 -25.28 8.48
N ALA A 69 -5.63 -24.45 8.34
CA ALA A 69 -4.26 -24.88 8.06
C ALA A 69 -3.34 -24.90 9.30
N ASP A 70 -2.26 -25.69 9.24
CA ASP A 70 -1.26 -25.77 10.31
C ASP A 70 -0.72 -24.36 10.63
N LYS A 71 -0.73 -24.00 11.92
CA LYS A 71 -0.32 -22.68 12.44
C LYS A 71 -1.07 -21.48 11.84
N GLY A 72 -2.25 -21.71 11.25
CA GLY A 72 -3.09 -20.65 10.67
C GLY A 72 -2.54 -19.99 9.41
N ILE A 73 -1.57 -20.63 8.76
CA ILE A 73 -1.00 -20.18 7.49
C ILE A 73 -1.51 -21.09 6.39
N LEU A 74 -2.23 -20.53 5.41
CA LEU A 74 -2.69 -21.27 4.25
C LEU A 74 -1.54 -21.38 3.25
N PRO A 75 -1.01 -22.60 3.04
CA PRO A 75 0.10 -22.80 2.13
C PRO A 75 -0.33 -22.53 0.68
N PHE A 76 0.61 -22.04 -0.11
CA PHE A 76 0.40 -21.93 -1.55
C PHE A 76 0.87 -23.19 -2.29
N PHE A 77 0.01 -23.70 -3.16
CA PHE A 77 0.30 -24.80 -4.09
C PHE A 77 -0.03 -24.36 -5.52
N PHE A 78 0.71 -24.86 -6.51
CA PHE A 78 0.52 -24.44 -7.91
C PHE A 78 -0.66 -25.12 -8.60
N ALA A 79 -0.97 -26.36 -8.21
CA ALA A 79 -2.17 -27.06 -8.62
C ALA A 79 -3.15 -27.04 -7.44
N GLU A 80 -4.43 -26.74 -7.71
CA GLU A 80 -5.50 -26.68 -6.70
C GLU A 80 -5.66 -27.97 -5.88
N SER A 81 -4.96 -29.05 -6.25
CA SER A 81 -4.98 -30.36 -5.58
C SER A 81 -3.61 -31.06 -5.53
N GLY A 82 -2.49 -30.34 -5.62
CA GLY A 82 -1.13 -30.91 -5.61
C GLY A 82 -0.55 -31.14 -4.20
N PRO A 83 0.20 -32.23 -3.94
CA PRO A 83 0.95 -32.38 -2.68
C PRO A 83 2.10 -31.37 -2.57
N VAL A 84 2.70 -31.26 -1.37
CA VAL A 84 3.82 -30.35 -0.97
C VAL A 84 5.03 -30.32 -1.94
N GLY A 85 5.14 -31.27 -2.87
CA GLY A 85 6.17 -31.31 -3.92
C GLY A 85 6.03 -30.24 -5.01
N ASP A 86 4.91 -29.52 -5.07
CA ASP A 86 4.66 -28.45 -6.04
C ASP A 86 5.22 -27.11 -5.55
N ARG A 87 6.54 -26.99 -5.42
CA ARG A 87 7.28 -25.72 -5.26
C ARG A 87 8.25 -25.51 -6.42
N TRP A 88 8.34 -24.29 -6.96
CA TRP A 88 9.04 -24.03 -8.21
C TRP A 88 10.51 -24.27 -7.96
N THR A 89 11.09 -25.13 -8.77
CA THR A 89 12.51 -25.45 -8.66
C THR A 89 13.36 -24.51 -9.52
N ASN A 90 12.73 -23.80 -10.46
CA ASN A 90 13.40 -22.88 -11.37
C ASN A 90 12.45 -21.76 -11.84
N ARG A 91 13.05 -20.75 -12.49
CA ARG A 91 12.34 -19.57 -13.00
C ARG A 91 11.40 -19.88 -14.17
N GLU A 92 11.70 -20.88 -14.98
CA GLU A 92 10.87 -21.26 -16.14
C GLU A 92 9.49 -21.75 -15.71
N GLN A 93 9.42 -22.61 -14.68
CA GLN A 93 8.15 -23.07 -14.11
C GLN A 93 7.30 -21.93 -13.57
N SER A 94 7.94 -20.96 -12.89
CA SER A 94 7.22 -19.78 -12.40
C SER A 94 6.67 -18.93 -13.55
N ALA A 95 7.42 -18.77 -14.64
CA ALA A 95 6.97 -18.01 -15.80
C ALA A 95 5.80 -18.70 -16.54
N GLN A 96 5.84 -20.03 -16.67
CA GLN A 96 4.74 -20.81 -17.25
C GLN A 96 3.46 -20.70 -16.41
N TRP A 97 3.57 -20.81 -15.08
CA TRP A 97 2.43 -20.63 -14.18
C TRP A 97 1.85 -19.21 -14.28
N VAL A 98 2.71 -18.19 -14.31
CA VAL A 98 2.28 -16.80 -14.53
C VAL A 98 1.48 -16.66 -15.82
N GLN A 99 1.95 -17.28 -16.91
CA GLN A 99 1.21 -17.27 -18.17
C GLN A 99 -0.17 -17.89 -18.00
N THR A 100 -0.30 -19.04 -17.36
CA THR A 100 -1.60 -19.70 -17.14
C THR A 100 -2.58 -18.84 -16.31
N ILE A 101 -2.06 -18.09 -15.34
CA ILE A 101 -2.89 -17.35 -14.37
C ILE A 101 -3.25 -15.94 -14.86
N LEU A 102 -2.33 -15.28 -15.58
CA LEU A 102 -2.51 -13.91 -16.05
C LEU A 102 -2.86 -13.79 -17.53
N GLU A 103 -2.84 -14.86 -18.33
CA GLU A 103 -3.17 -14.76 -19.75
C GLU A 103 -4.54 -14.10 -19.96
N ASP A 104 -4.51 -12.98 -20.70
CA ASP A 104 -5.64 -12.11 -20.98
C ASP A 104 -6.37 -11.53 -19.74
N ILE A 105 -5.71 -11.50 -18.58
CA ILE A 105 -6.15 -10.78 -17.37
C ILE A 105 -5.50 -9.40 -17.36
N THR A 106 -6.31 -8.35 -17.32
CA THR A 106 -5.82 -6.98 -17.34
C THR A 106 -5.46 -6.51 -15.95
N THR A 107 -4.21 -6.07 -15.73
CA THR A 107 -3.82 -5.37 -14.50
C THR A 107 -3.72 -3.87 -14.75
N PHE A 108 -4.10 -3.08 -13.75
CA PHE A 108 -4.07 -1.62 -13.83
C PHE A 108 -3.58 -1.01 -12.53
N ALA A 109 -2.64 -0.08 -12.61
CA ALA A 109 -2.14 0.67 -11.47
C ALA A 109 -1.93 2.14 -11.84
N VAL A 110 -1.99 3.01 -10.82
CA VAL A 110 -1.72 4.44 -10.93
C VAL A 110 -0.77 4.82 -9.80
N ASP A 111 0.20 5.69 -10.10
CA ASP A 111 1.03 6.33 -9.10
C ASP A 111 1.27 7.80 -9.49
N GLY A 112 1.90 8.58 -8.61
CA GLY A 112 2.07 10.00 -8.78
C GLY A 112 3.40 10.54 -8.28
N SER A 113 3.86 11.58 -8.98
CA SER A 113 5.03 12.36 -8.64
C SER A 113 4.68 13.83 -8.62
N GLN A 114 5.50 14.62 -7.94
CA GLN A 114 5.24 16.05 -7.76
C GLN A 114 6.53 16.86 -7.65
N ILE A 115 6.46 18.11 -8.10
CA ILE A 115 7.45 19.14 -7.84
C ILE A 115 6.82 20.11 -6.84
N SER A 116 7.20 19.97 -5.57
CA SER A 116 6.71 20.83 -4.50
C SER A 116 7.22 22.28 -4.63
N PRO A 117 6.48 23.26 -4.08
CA PRO A 117 6.91 24.65 -4.09
C PRO A 117 8.26 24.82 -3.41
N GLY A 118 9.23 25.35 -4.15
CA GLY A 118 10.60 25.56 -3.66
C GLY A 118 10.91 27.03 -3.42
N LYS A 119 12.01 27.30 -2.70
CA LYS A 119 12.59 28.65 -2.54
C LYS A 119 13.22 29.20 -3.82
N ASP A 120 13.15 28.43 -4.91
CA ASP A 120 13.74 28.75 -6.20
C ASP A 120 12.93 29.80 -6.99
N ILE A 121 11.67 30.01 -6.61
CA ILE A 121 10.72 30.90 -7.28
C ILE A 121 9.97 31.76 -6.25
N SER A 122 9.59 32.99 -6.62
CA SER A 122 8.87 33.91 -5.71
C SER A 122 7.39 33.62 -5.55
N ILE A 123 6.80 32.83 -6.45
CA ILE A 123 5.38 32.51 -6.48
C ILE A 123 5.22 31.02 -6.11
N PRO A 124 4.42 30.67 -5.08
CA PRO A 124 4.23 29.27 -4.72
C PRO A 124 3.39 28.57 -5.79
N ILE A 125 4.01 27.60 -6.48
CA ILE A 125 3.38 26.75 -7.48
C ILE A 125 3.88 25.32 -7.30
N ALA A 126 3.00 24.35 -7.53
CA ALA A 126 3.36 22.94 -7.53
C ALA A 126 2.93 22.31 -8.85
N LEU A 127 3.75 21.42 -9.38
CA LEU A 127 3.41 20.58 -10.52
C LEU A 127 3.14 19.17 -10.00
N LEU A 128 2.03 18.57 -10.40
CA LEU A 128 1.69 17.20 -10.08
C LEU A 128 1.57 16.41 -11.37
N GLN A 129 2.01 15.17 -11.35
CA GLN A 129 1.87 14.24 -12.45
C GLN A 129 1.44 12.90 -11.89
N ILE A 130 0.38 12.33 -12.45
CA ILE A 130 0.09 10.91 -12.26
C ILE A 130 0.47 10.14 -13.52
N GLY A 131 1.00 8.94 -13.35
CA GLY A 131 1.26 7.98 -14.39
C GLY A 131 0.47 6.71 -14.13
N TRP A 132 0.00 6.05 -15.18
CA TRP A 132 -0.69 4.78 -15.02
C TRP A 132 -0.26 3.78 -16.08
N PHE A 133 -0.46 2.52 -15.74
CA PHE A 133 -0.11 1.40 -16.57
C PHE A 133 -1.24 0.38 -16.62
N GLU A 134 -1.64 0.01 -17.83
CA GLU A 134 -2.62 -1.02 -18.13
C GLU A 134 -1.91 -2.16 -18.88
N ASN A 135 -1.94 -3.37 -18.33
CA ASN A 135 -1.35 -4.54 -18.96
C ASN A 135 -2.40 -5.63 -19.15
N PRO A 136 -2.89 -5.85 -20.37
CA PRO A 136 -3.85 -6.92 -20.67
C PRO A 136 -3.29 -8.35 -20.56
N HIS A 137 -1.97 -8.51 -20.39
CA HIS A 137 -1.28 -9.81 -20.40
C HIS A 137 -1.66 -10.68 -21.60
N SER A 138 -1.71 -10.05 -22.78
CA SER A 138 -2.17 -10.67 -24.00
C SER A 138 -1.05 -10.68 -25.03
N ALA A 139 -0.96 -11.76 -25.81
CA ALA A 139 -0.08 -11.80 -26.98
C ALA A 139 -0.54 -10.86 -28.11
N THR A 140 -1.82 -10.45 -28.10
CA THR A 140 -2.45 -9.68 -29.19
C THR A 140 -2.73 -8.22 -28.82
N ARG A 141 -2.95 -7.93 -27.53
CA ARG A 141 -3.24 -6.58 -27.03
C ARG A 141 -1.98 -5.97 -26.41
N SER A 142 -1.62 -4.77 -26.84
CA SER A 142 -0.50 -4.02 -26.27
C SER A 142 -0.84 -3.43 -24.90
N TYR A 143 0.17 -3.32 -24.03
CA TYR A 143 0.05 -2.52 -22.80
C TYR A 143 -0.13 -1.03 -23.14
N LYS A 144 -0.69 -0.27 -22.20
CA LYS A 144 -0.83 1.18 -22.30
C LYS A 144 -0.15 1.88 -21.12
N LYS A 145 0.63 2.90 -21.43
CA LYS A 145 1.19 3.87 -20.47
C LYS A 145 0.73 5.25 -20.86
N ASP A 146 0.36 6.06 -19.89
CA ASP A 146 -0.07 7.44 -20.13
C ASP A 146 0.07 8.25 -18.84
N VAL A 147 0.03 9.58 -18.97
CA VAL A 147 0.24 10.52 -17.86
C VAL A 147 -0.82 11.62 -17.86
N ARG A 148 -1.09 12.19 -16.68
CA ARG A 148 -1.92 13.39 -16.53
C ARG A 148 -1.23 14.35 -15.57
N VAL A 149 -1.11 15.60 -16.00
CA VAL A 149 -0.43 16.66 -15.27
C VAL A 149 -1.47 17.64 -14.73
N ASP A 150 -1.22 18.18 -13.54
CA ASP A 150 -2.00 19.24 -12.91
C ASP A 150 -1.06 20.26 -12.24
N LEU A 151 -1.57 21.46 -11.99
CA LEU A 151 -0.80 22.57 -11.44
C LEU A 151 -1.59 23.23 -10.31
N MET A 152 -0.97 23.33 -9.13
CA MET A 152 -1.55 24.03 -8.00
C MET A 152 -1.07 25.48 -7.95
N THR A 153 -2.02 26.39 -7.78
CA THR A 153 -1.84 27.83 -7.83
C THR A 153 -1.50 28.43 -6.46
N PRO A 154 -1.08 29.71 -6.40
CA PRO A 154 -0.84 30.38 -5.12
C PRO A 154 -2.07 30.47 -4.20
N ALA A 155 -3.28 30.51 -4.76
CA ALA A 155 -4.50 30.52 -3.96
C ALA A 155 -4.68 29.20 -3.19
N GLU A 156 -4.30 28.08 -3.81
CA GLU A 156 -4.35 26.75 -3.22
C GLU A 156 -3.15 26.46 -2.31
N LEU A 157 -2.01 27.10 -2.57
CA LEU A 157 -0.75 26.89 -1.86
C LEU A 157 -0.43 27.99 -0.82
N GLY A 158 -1.32 28.97 -0.66
CA GLY A 158 -1.14 30.08 0.26
C GLY A 158 -0.96 29.69 1.73
N PRO A 159 -0.63 30.66 2.60
CA PRO A 159 -0.40 30.39 4.01
C PRO A 159 -1.65 29.78 4.66
N ASN A 160 -1.49 28.62 5.28
CA ASN A 160 -2.53 28.00 6.09
C ASN A 160 -1.87 27.32 7.29
N PRO A 161 -2.08 27.81 8.51
CA PRO A 161 -1.46 27.23 9.72
C PRO A 161 -1.91 25.80 10.00
N ALA A 162 -3.13 25.42 9.61
CA ALA A 162 -3.68 24.10 9.88
C ALA A 162 -3.15 23.03 8.90
N GLN A 163 -2.87 23.43 7.66
CA GLN A 163 -2.46 22.54 6.59
C GLN A 163 -1.11 22.98 6.02
N PRO A 164 -0.02 22.22 6.25
CA PRO A 164 1.24 22.47 5.56
C PRO A 164 1.08 22.40 4.03
N VAL A 165 1.87 23.18 3.29
CA VAL A 165 1.85 23.18 1.80
C VAL A 165 2.05 21.77 1.25
N GLU A 166 3.03 21.04 1.78
CA GLU A 166 3.33 19.66 1.39
C GLU A 166 2.13 18.73 1.58
N ARG A 167 1.38 18.86 2.69
CA ARG A 167 0.17 18.07 2.92
C ARG A 167 -0.89 18.34 1.84
N ARG A 168 -1.09 19.59 1.44
CA ARG A 168 -2.06 19.94 0.39
C ARG A 168 -1.66 19.38 -0.97
N VAL A 169 -0.36 19.43 -1.31
CA VAL A 169 0.16 18.83 -2.54
C VAL A 169 -0.05 17.31 -2.50
N ASN A 170 0.27 16.65 -1.38
CA ASN A 170 0.06 15.21 -1.21
C ASN A 170 -1.41 14.81 -1.33
N ILE A 171 -2.34 15.59 -0.75
CA ILE A 171 -3.78 15.36 -0.89
C ILE A 171 -4.21 15.50 -2.35
N ARG A 172 -3.75 16.54 -3.06
CA ARG A 172 -4.10 16.73 -4.47
C ARG A 172 -3.57 15.60 -5.34
N ARG A 173 -2.34 15.15 -5.12
CA ARG A 173 -1.74 13.98 -5.79
C ARG A 173 -2.60 12.74 -5.57
N PHE A 174 -2.89 12.43 -4.31
CA PHE A 174 -3.71 11.28 -3.92
C PHE A 174 -5.10 11.31 -4.56
N GLN A 175 -5.75 12.48 -4.58
CA GLN A 175 -7.03 12.67 -5.25
C GLN A 175 -6.96 12.39 -6.75
N MET A 176 -5.88 12.80 -7.42
CA MET A 176 -5.69 12.53 -8.84
C MET A 176 -5.50 11.03 -9.11
N GLU A 177 -4.69 10.34 -8.30
CA GLU A 177 -4.45 8.90 -8.41
C GLU A 177 -5.74 8.11 -8.27
N VAL A 178 -6.46 8.35 -7.16
CA VAL A 178 -7.75 7.73 -6.87
C VAL A 178 -8.79 8.04 -7.95
N ALA A 179 -8.89 9.30 -8.39
CA ALA A 179 -9.82 9.68 -9.45
C ALA A 179 -9.55 8.89 -10.74
N ARG A 180 -8.28 8.69 -11.10
CA ARG A 180 -7.93 7.91 -12.30
C ARG A 180 -8.26 6.43 -12.15
N LEU A 181 -8.05 5.84 -10.98
CA LEU A 181 -8.49 4.47 -10.67
C LEU A 181 -10.02 4.33 -10.78
N VAL A 182 -10.77 5.28 -10.21
CA VAL A 182 -12.24 5.32 -10.30
C VAL A 182 -12.72 5.49 -11.75
N GLU A 183 -12.10 6.38 -12.52
CA GLU A 183 -12.38 6.55 -13.96
C GLU A 183 -12.16 5.24 -14.72
N TYR A 184 -11.08 4.51 -14.44
CA TYR A 184 -10.77 3.23 -15.08
C TYR A 184 -11.78 2.15 -14.70
N ILE A 185 -12.06 1.97 -13.41
CA ILE A 185 -13.05 1.00 -12.91
C ILE A 185 -14.43 1.27 -13.54
N ASN A 186 -14.84 2.54 -13.61
CA ASN A 186 -16.13 2.91 -14.20
C ASN A 186 -16.18 2.75 -15.73
N ALA A 187 -15.05 2.72 -16.43
CA ALA A 187 -14.98 2.46 -17.87
C ALA A 187 -14.70 0.98 -18.21
N CYS A 188 -14.40 0.15 -17.20
CA CYS A 188 -14.06 -1.25 -17.37
C CYS A 188 -15.20 -2.04 -18.04
N LYS A 189 -14.85 -2.82 -19.07
CA LYS A 189 -15.78 -3.63 -19.86
C LYS A 189 -15.82 -5.10 -19.43
N GLU A 190 -14.72 -5.61 -18.91
CA GLU A 190 -14.55 -7.01 -18.47
C GLU A 190 -14.09 -7.05 -16.99
N PRO A 191 -14.97 -6.70 -16.03
CA PRO A 191 -14.61 -6.66 -14.60
C PRO A 191 -14.04 -7.98 -14.06
N GLU A 192 -14.55 -9.10 -14.55
CA GLU A 192 -14.16 -10.46 -14.19
C GLU A 192 -12.77 -10.86 -14.71
N ARG A 193 -12.18 -10.06 -15.61
CA ARG A 193 -10.83 -10.25 -16.16
C ARG A 193 -9.92 -9.07 -15.89
N THR A 194 -10.21 -8.30 -14.83
CA THR A 194 -9.45 -7.10 -14.50
C THR A 194 -9.07 -7.10 -13.02
N LEU A 195 -7.83 -6.73 -12.71
CA LEU A 195 -7.36 -6.46 -11.35
C LEU A 195 -6.78 -5.05 -11.27
N VAL A 196 -7.33 -4.24 -10.37
CA VAL A 196 -6.84 -2.89 -10.11
C VAL A 196 -5.99 -2.90 -8.84
N PHE A 197 -4.77 -2.39 -8.94
CA PHE A 197 -3.89 -2.16 -7.80
C PHE A 197 -3.97 -0.72 -7.34
N PHE A 198 -3.94 -0.56 -6.02
CA PHE A 198 -3.72 0.70 -5.34
C PHE A 198 -2.45 0.55 -4.49
N ASP A 199 -1.47 1.42 -4.70
CA ASP A 199 -0.23 1.39 -3.92
C ASP A 199 -0.45 2.06 -2.55
N GLY A 200 -0.62 1.23 -1.52
CA GLY A 200 -0.89 1.68 -0.16
C GLY A 200 -2.16 1.09 0.45
N ALA A 201 -2.47 1.57 1.65
CA ALA A 201 -3.57 1.08 2.47
C ALA A 201 -4.89 1.74 2.08
N LEU A 202 -5.94 0.94 1.91
CA LEU A 202 -7.32 1.42 1.81
C LEU A 202 -7.78 1.99 3.15
N VAL A 203 -7.27 1.49 4.28
CA VAL A 203 -7.54 2.06 5.61
C VAL A 203 -6.53 3.18 5.90
N VAL A 204 -6.92 4.44 5.72
CA VAL A 204 -6.03 5.62 5.79
C VAL A 204 -5.75 6.08 7.23
N THR A 205 -5.30 5.18 8.12
CA THR A 205 -5.02 5.48 9.54
C THR A 205 -4.03 6.63 9.73
N PHE A 206 -3.08 6.82 8.81
CA PHE A 206 -2.16 7.97 8.86
C PHE A 206 -2.88 9.33 8.86
N ALA A 207 -4.11 9.40 8.33
CA ALA A 207 -4.89 10.61 8.24
C ALA A 207 -5.51 11.04 9.59
N GLU A 208 -5.52 10.16 10.61
CA GLU A 208 -5.98 10.50 11.97
C GLU A 208 -5.11 11.57 12.64
N ALA A 209 -3.83 11.64 12.26
CA ALA A 209 -2.90 12.65 12.76
C ALA A 209 -3.11 14.04 12.11
N PHE A 210 -4.04 14.18 11.15
CA PHE A 210 -4.27 15.40 10.40
C PHE A 210 -5.51 16.16 10.88
N ASP A 211 -5.66 17.39 10.40
CA ASP A 211 -6.89 18.16 10.62
C ASP A 211 -8.09 17.51 9.93
N GLN A 212 -9.29 17.76 10.46
CA GLN A 212 -10.53 17.15 9.97
C GLN A 212 -10.73 17.31 8.46
N LYS A 213 -10.36 18.47 7.89
CA LYS A 213 -10.51 18.72 6.45
C LYS A 213 -9.57 17.84 5.63
N SER A 214 -8.31 17.71 6.05
CA SER A 214 -7.36 16.79 5.42
C SER A 214 -7.76 15.34 5.58
N GLN A 215 -8.22 14.93 6.76
CA GLN A 215 -8.70 13.58 7.01
C GLN A 215 -9.89 13.23 6.10
N THR A 216 -10.89 14.11 6.05
CA THR A 216 -12.07 13.97 5.19
C THR A 216 -11.66 13.83 3.72
N ALA A 217 -10.66 14.57 3.25
CA ALA A 217 -10.20 14.49 1.87
C ALA A 217 -9.64 13.10 1.50
N TYR A 218 -8.84 12.49 2.37
CA TYR A 218 -8.32 11.13 2.16
C TYR A 218 -9.43 10.08 2.22
N VAL A 219 -10.28 10.16 3.25
CA VAL A 219 -11.39 9.22 3.45
C VAL A 219 -12.35 9.24 2.27
N GLN A 220 -12.79 10.43 1.82
CA GLN A 220 -13.72 10.55 0.69
C GLN A 220 -13.14 10.02 -0.63
N SER A 221 -11.84 10.21 -0.85
CA SER A 221 -11.15 9.60 -2.00
C SER A 221 -11.23 8.07 -1.93
N ILE A 222 -10.87 7.45 -0.80
CA ILE A 222 -10.99 5.99 -0.67
C ILE A 222 -12.44 5.52 -0.80
N LEU A 223 -13.40 6.19 -0.19
CA LEU A 223 -14.81 5.82 -0.29
C LEU A 223 -15.28 5.79 -1.75
N SER A 224 -14.89 6.77 -2.57
CA SER A 224 -15.22 6.78 -3.99
C SER A 224 -14.60 5.59 -4.76
N LEU A 225 -13.42 5.15 -4.35
CA LEU A 225 -12.72 4.00 -4.95
C LEU A 225 -13.37 2.68 -4.53
N LEU A 226 -13.70 2.52 -3.25
CA LEU A 226 -14.44 1.36 -2.73
C LEU A 226 -15.81 1.26 -3.40
N GLU A 227 -16.56 2.37 -3.50
CA GLU A 227 -17.85 2.42 -4.16
C GLU A 227 -17.76 1.99 -5.62
N ALA A 228 -16.80 2.52 -6.37
CA ALA A 228 -16.59 2.16 -7.77
C ALA A 228 -16.30 0.65 -7.92
N SER A 229 -15.40 0.11 -7.10
CA SER A 229 -15.08 -1.33 -7.10
C SER A 229 -16.30 -2.19 -6.77
N CYS A 230 -17.02 -1.88 -5.69
CA CYS A 230 -18.22 -2.60 -5.28
C CYS A 230 -19.31 -2.57 -6.35
N ARG A 231 -19.59 -1.40 -6.91
CA ARG A 231 -20.66 -1.20 -7.90
C ARG A 231 -20.36 -1.87 -9.22
N ARG A 232 -19.12 -1.78 -9.71
CA ARG A 232 -18.71 -2.34 -11.01
C ARG A 232 -18.18 -3.77 -10.91
N ARG A 233 -18.01 -4.29 -9.69
CA ARG A 233 -17.44 -5.62 -9.40
C ARG A 233 -16.06 -5.80 -10.05
N VAL A 234 -15.27 -4.73 -10.06
CA VAL A 234 -13.86 -4.77 -10.51
C VAL A 234 -12.97 -5.00 -9.28
N PRO A 235 -12.25 -6.14 -9.21
CA PRO A 235 -11.31 -6.43 -8.13
C PRO A 235 -10.32 -5.30 -7.88
N LEU A 236 -10.21 -4.88 -6.62
CA LEU A 236 -9.33 -3.82 -6.15
C LEU A 236 -8.46 -4.34 -5.00
N VAL A 237 -7.14 -4.24 -5.15
CA VAL A 237 -6.18 -4.62 -4.12
C VAL A 237 -5.32 -3.42 -3.74
N GLY A 238 -5.46 -2.97 -2.50
CA GLY A 238 -4.48 -2.13 -1.83
C GLY A 238 -3.26 -2.98 -1.46
N TYR A 239 -2.12 -2.68 -2.05
CA TYR A 239 -0.86 -3.39 -1.81
C TYR A 239 -0.01 -2.59 -0.82
N VAL A 240 0.26 -3.15 0.36
CA VAL A 240 1.07 -2.51 1.40
C VAL A 240 2.33 -3.34 1.62
N ASP A 241 3.42 -2.95 0.95
CA ASP A 241 4.69 -3.68 0.96
C ASP A 241 5.30 -3.76 2.37
N THR A 242 5.50 -2.60 3.00
CA THR A 242 6.02 -2.51 4.37
C THR A 242 4.90 -2.13 5.35
N SER A 243 4.17 -3.13 5.82
CA SER A 243 3.07 -2.93 6.77
C SER A 243 3.56 -2.85 8.23
N TYR A 244 3.17 -1.77 8.90
CA TYR A 244 3.33 -1.56 10.34
C TYR A 244 2.01 -1.76 11.11
N ALA A 245 1.05 -2.47 10.50
CA ALA A 245 -0.26 -2.67 11.11
C ALA A 245 -0.20 -3.62 12.33
N HIS A 246 -1.19 -3.47 13.21
CA HIS A 246 -1.34 -4.17 14.49
C HIS A 246 -2.73 -4.81 14.60
N ASP A 247 -3.38 -5.12 13.48
CA ASP A 247 -4.75 -5.66 13.51
C ASP A 247 -4.77 -7.08 14.09
N LEU A 248 -3.79 -7.92 13.74
CA LEU A 248 -3.67 -9.28 14.28
C LEU A 248 -3.11 -9.27 15.70
N THR A 249 -2.11 -8.44 16.00
CA THR A 249 -1.62 -8.31 17.38
C THR A 249 -2.70 -7.72 18.29
N GLY A 250 -3.46 -6.72 17.84
CA GLY A 250 -4.65 -6.22 18.53
C GLY A 250 -5.68 -7.32 18.79
N MET A 251 -5.98 -8.14 17.78
CA MET A 251 -6.89 -9.28 17.92
C MET A 251 -6.43 -10.27 18.99
N LEU A 252 -5.15 -10.63 18.99
CA LEU A 252 -4.59 -11.56 19.99
C LEU A 252 -4.51 -10.94 21.39
N HIS A 253 -4.25 -9.63 21.48
CA HIS A 253 -4.31 -8.87 22.73
C HIS A 253 -5.68 -9.02 23.37
N HIS A 254 -6.76 -8.73 22.63
CA HIS A 254 -8.12 -8.83 23.15
C HIS A 254 -8.54 -10.27 23.42
N ALA A 255 -8.19 -11.20 22.53
CA ALA A 255 -8.57 -12.60 22.68
C ALA A 255 -7.90 -13.26 23.90
N TYR A 256 -6.64 -12.97 24.21
CA TYR A 256 -5.86 -13.67 25.25
C TYR A 256 -5.46 -12.81 26.45
N GLY A 257 -5.82 -11.52 26.48
CA GLY A 257 -5.42 -10.60 27.54
C GLY A 257 -3.91 -10.39 27.60
N LEU A 258 -3.22 -10.40 26.45
CA LEU A 258 -1.79 -10.09 26.38
C LEU A 258 -1.55 -8.61 26.72
N GLU A 259 -0.32 -8.19 26.98
CA GLU A 259 -0.04 -6.76 27.07
C GLU A 259 -0.11 -6.11 25.69
N ALA A 260 -0.85 -5.01 25.57
CA ALA A 260 -0.89 -4.21 24.34
C ALA A 260 0.52 -3.72 24.01
N THR A 261 0.88 -3.75 22.73
CA THR A 261 2.25 -3.44 22.31
C THR A 261 2.32 -2.79 20.94
N GLU A 262 3.18 -1.79 20.83
CA GLU A 262 3.63 -1.20 19.56
C GLU A 262 5.01 -1.73 19.14
N GLY A 263 5.61 -2.62 19.95
CA GLY A 263 6.97 -3.13 19.75
C GLY A 263 7.09 -4.21 18.67
N ILE A 264 5.96 -4.79 18.25
CA ILE A 264 5.86 -5.78 17.18
C ILE A 264 4.66 -5.47 16.29
N HIS A 265 4.82 -5.72 14.99
CA HIS A 265 3.75 -5.55 13.99
C HIS A 265 3.32 -6.91 13.44
N ASP A 266 2.13 -6.98 12.85
CA ASP A 266 1.56 -8.21 12.28
C ASP A 266 2.52 -8.90 11.29
N ALA A 267 3.19 -8.12 10.44
CA ALA A 267 4.13 -8.66 9.47
C ALA A 267 5.34 -9.35 10.16
N GLN A 268 5.78 -8.85 11.32
CA GLN A 268 6.85 -9.45 12.12
C GLN A 268 6.39 -10.71 12.85
N LEU A 269 5.13 -10.72 13.33
CA LEU A 269 4.49 -11.89 13.92
C LEU A 269 4.50 -13.06 12.93
N LEU A 270 4.07 -12.80 11.69
CA LEU A 270 3.86 -13.83 10.67
C LEU A 270 5.15 -14.25 9.93
N ALA A 271 6.19 -13.41 9.96
CA ALA A 271 7.39 -13.53 9.13
C ALA A 271 8.03 -14.93 9.09
N ARG A 272 8.07 -15.61 10.26
CA ARG A 272 8.73 -16.91 10.44
C ARG A 272 7.80 -18.10 10.20
N LEU A 273 6.51 -17.85 10.04
CA LEU A 273 5.49 -18.88 9.84
C LEU A 273 5.16 -19.08 8.36
N MET A 274 5.54 -18.13 7.50
CA MET A 274 5.15 -18.10 6.09
C MET A 274 6.33 -18.32 5.15
N GLU A 275 6.11 -19.14 4.14
CA GLU A 275 6.97 -19.28 2.98
C GLU A 275 6.42 -18.54 1.76
N TRP A 276 7.25 -18.36 0.73
CA TRP A 276 6.83 -17.62 -0.46
C TRP A 276 5.53 -18.18 -1.03
N GLY A 277 4.59 -17.29 -1.34
CA GLY A 277 3.26 -17.62 -1.83
C GLY A 277 2.24 -17.83 -0.72
N ASP A 278 2.64 -18.26 0.48
CA ASP A 278 1.73 -18.52 1.59
C ASP A 278 0.96 -17.25 1.98
N ARG A 279 -0.22 -17.46 2.56
CA ARG A 279 -1.06 -16.37 3.05
C ARG A 279 -1.68 -16.70 4.41
N THR A 280 -2.14 -15.68 5.11
CA THR A 280 -3.08 -15.89 6.21
C THR A 280 -4.49 -16.16 5.67
N ALA A 281 -5.42 -16.49 6.57
CA ALA A 281 -6.84 -16.36 6.28
C ALA A 281 -7.21 -14.90 5.94
N VAL A 282 -8.38 -14.70 5.33
CA VAL A 282 -8.96 -13.36 5.16
C VAL A 282 -9.59 -12.89 6.47
N PHE A 283 -9.29 -11.65 6.83
CA PHE A 283 -9.83 -10.96 8.01
C PHE A 283 -10.60 -9.72 7.59
N GLN A 284 -11.65 -9.38 8.33
CA GLN A 284 -12.23 -8.03 8.33
C GLN A 284 -11.34 -7.12 9.16
N CYS A 285 -11.09 -5.91 8.67
CA CYS A 285 -10.43 -4.85 9.43
C CYS A 285 -11.41 -4.29 10.49
N ASP A 286 -11.01 -4.32 11.77
CA ASP A 286 -11.85 -3.93 12.90
C ASP A 286 -11.07 -3.08 13.92
N ARG A 287 -10.39 -2.02 13.44
CA ARG A 287 -9.54 -1.16 14.28
C ARG A 287 -10.24 0.07 14.89
N GLY A 288 -11.48 0.36 14.49
CA GLY A 288 -12.16 1.63 14.82
C GLY A 288 -11.45 2.86 14.26
N GLY A 289 -11.55 4.00 14.93
CA GLY A 289 -10.76 5.19 14.63
C GLY A 289 -11.14 5.80 13.28
N VAL A 290 -10.21 5.82 12.32
CA VAL A 290 -10.48 6.35 10.97
C VAL A 290 -11.64 5.62 10.29
N LEU A 291 -11.87 4.34 10.61
CA LEU A 291 -12.98 3.56 10.05
C LEU A 291 -14.36 4.10 10.46
N ASP A 292 -14.46 4.82 11.57
CA ASP A 292 -15.70 5.47 12.00
C ASP A 292 -16.15 6.56 11.00
N GLN A 293 -15.22 7.04 10.16
CA GLN A 293 -15.48 8.03 9.11
C GLN A 293 -15.82 7.39 7.75
N TYR A 294 -15.76 6.07 7.65
CA TYR A 294 -16.02 5.35 6.40
C TYR A 294 -17.52 5.09 6.15
N ASN A 295 -18.40 5.54 7.06
CA ASN A 295 -19.86 5.34 6.98
C ASN A 295 -20.19 3.85 6.75
N ASP A 296 -21.03 3.54 5.76
CA ASP A 296 -21.43 2.18 5.38
C ASP A 296 -20.26 1.28 4.93
N TYR A 297 -19.06 1.82 4.75
CA TYR A 297 -17.86 1.06 4.42
C TYR A 297 -16.96 0.73 5.62
N GLY A 298 -17.33 1.14 6.84
CA GLY A 298 -16.50 0.95 8.04
C GLY A 298 -16.11 -0.50 8.32
N ASP A 299 -16.98 -1.46 7.97
CA ASP A 299 -16.77 -2.91 8.12
C ASP A 299 -16.62 -3.65 6.77
N GLN A 300 -16.42 -2.90 5.68
CA GLN A 300 -16.39 -3.40 4.30
C GLN A 300 -14.97 -3.52 3.73
N ILE A 301 -13.94 -3.48 4.59
CA ILE A 301 -12.55 -3.71 4.19
C ILE A 301 -12.07 -5.02 4.78
N ALA A 302 -11.68 -5.93 3.89
CA ALA A 302 -11.01 -7.16 4.23
C ALA A 302 -9.50 -7.03 3.99
N PHE A 303 -8.71 -7.87 4.65
CA PHE A 303 -7.28 -7.96 4.42
C PHE A 303 -6.76 -9.38 4.60
N THR A 304 -5.61 -9.65 3.99
CA THR A 304 -4.80 -10.85 4.23
C THR A 304 -3.34 -10.46 4.15
N TYR A 305 -2.48 -11.21 4.84
CA TYR A 305 -1.04 -11.14 4.61
C TYR A 305 -0.65 -12.16 3.54
N LEU A 306 0.26 -11.77 2.65
CA LEU A 306 0.81 -12.62 1.58
C LEU A 306 2.34 -12.55 1.61
N LYS A 307 3.02 -13.68 1.62
CA LYS A 307 4.48 -13.72 1.56
C LYS A 307 4.95 -13.64 0.11
N THR A 308 5.44 -12.49 -0.31
CA THR A 308 5.82 -12.20 -1.72
C THR A 308 7.32 -12.27 -1.98
N THR A 309 8.12 -12.35 -0.92
CA THR A 309 9.59 -12.44 -0.99
C THR A 309 10.09 -13.55 -0.07
N ARG A 310 11.32 -14.03 -0.31
CA ARG A 310 11.93 -15.09 0.52
C ARG A 310 12.27 -14.59 1.93
N ASP A 311 13.05 -13.52 2.00
CA ASP A 311 13.65 -13.02 3.25
C ASP A 311 12.93 -11.80 3.83
N GLY A 312 12.08 -11.12 3.05
CA GLY A 312 11.31 -9.96 3.50
C GLY A 312 10.10 -10.33 4.34
N TYR A 313 9.45 -9.33 4.93
CA TYR A 313 8.18 -9.54 5.64
C TYR A 313 7.03 -9.81 4.66
N PRO A 314 5.97 -10.51 5.07
CA PRO A 314 4.78 -10.62 4.25
C PRO A 314 4.13 -9.24 4.08
N VAL A 315 3.64 -8.99 2.87
CA VAL A 315 2.92 -7.77 2.54
C VAL A 315 1.49 -7.87 3.03
N ARG A 316 0.87 -6.74 3.33
CA ARG A 316 -0.56 -6.69 3.65
C ARG A 316 -1.32 -6.32 2.38
N LEU A 317 -2.30 -7.15 2.03
CA LEU A 317 -3.23 -6.88 0.94
C LEU A 317 -4.56 -6.48 1.56
N GLU A 318 -5.03 -5.28 1.25
CA GLU A 318 -6.35 -4.79 1.62
C GLU A 318 -7.28 -4.82 0.41
N MET A 319 -8.54 -5.16 0.62
CA MET A 319 -9.51 -5.28 -0.46
C MET A 319 -10.92 -4.98 0.03
N PRO A 320 -11.83 -4.54 -0.84
CA PRO A 320 -13.25 -4.50 -0.52
C PRO A 320 -13.75 -5.89 -0.12
N ARG A 321 -14.54 -5.96 0.95
CA ARG A 321 -15.09 -7.21 1.52
C ARG A 321 -15.82 -8.07 0.50
N TRP A 322 -16.46 -7.45 -0.49
CA TRP A 322 -17.18 -8.17 -1.55
C TRP A 322 -16.29 -9.13 -2.34
N MET A 323 -14.97 -8.88 -2.44
CA MET A 323 -14.04 -9.78 -3.13
C MET A 323 -13.85 -11.11 -2.40
N TRP A 324 -13.97 -11.11 -1.08
CA TRP A 324 -14.04 -12.33 -0.30
C TRP A 324 -15.40 -13.01 -0.51
N GLU A 325 -16.48 -12.25 -0.39
CA GLU A 325 -17.86 -12.76 -0.50
C GLU A 325 -18.20 -13.33 -1.89
N SER A 326 -17.43 -12.95 -2.92
CA SER A 326 -17.59 -13.52 -4.27
C SER A 326 -17.13 -14.98 -4.36
N GLY A 327 -16.36 -15.48 -3.40
CA GLY A 327 -15.79 -16.83 -3.42
C GLY A 327 -14.56 -16.99 -4.35
N HIS A 328 -14.08 -15.90 -4.96
CA HIS A 328 -12.96 -15.93 -5.92
C HIS A 328 -11.62 -15.46 -5.33
N ILE A 329 -11.49 -15.39 -4.01
CA ILE A 329 -10.30 -14.82 -3.36
C ILE A 329 -8.99 -15.49 -3.80
N THR A 330 -8.97 -16.82 -3.93
CA THR A 330 -7.79 -17.57 -4.36
C THR A 330 -7.33 -17.14 -5.75
N GLN A 331 -8.27 -16.91 -6.67
CA GLN A 331 -8.00 -16.42 -8.01
C GLN A 331 -7.39 -15.02 -7.98
N TYR A 332 -7.97 -14.09 -7.24
CA TYR A 332 -7.45 -12.72 -7.11
C TYR A 332 -6.04 -12.70 -6.52
N LEU A 333 -5.77 -13.51 -5.49
CA LEU A 333 -4.44 -13.62 -4.89
C LEU A 333 -3.44 -14.28 -5.84
N ASN A 334 -3.86 -15.19 -6.71
CA ASN A 334 -3.00 -15.75 -7.75
C ASN A 334 -2.63 -14.70 -8.80
N TRP A 335 -3.54 -13.80 -9.18
CA TRP A 335 -3.20 -12.67 -10.04
C TRP A 335 -2.17 -11.74 -9.38
N VAL A 336 -2.30 -11.46 -8.08
CA VAL A 336 -1.31 -10.68 -7.31
C VAL A 336 0.06 -11.40 -7.30
N ARG A 337 0.09 -12.70 -7.02
CA ARG A 337 1.32 -13.51 -7.07
C ARG A 337 1.96 -13.46 -8.46
N GLY A 338 1.15 -13.53 -9.52
CA GLY A 338 1.62 -13.43 -10.90
C GLY A 338 2.35 -12.12 -11.18
N GLU A 339 1.74 -11.01 -10.81
CA GLU A 339 2.32 -9.67 -10.96
C GLU A 339 3.61 -9.50 -10.16
N VAL A 340 3.65 -10.06 -8.95
CA VAL A 340 4.83 -10.06 -8.08
C VAL A 340 5.99 -10.87 -8.69
N ILE A 341 5.70 -11.99 -9.35
CA ILE A 341 6.73 -12.78 -10.05
C ILE A 341 7.30 -11.99 -11.23
N ILE A 342 6.44 -11.33 -12.01
CA ILE A 342 6.86 -10.50 -13.15
C ILE A 342 7.76 -9.36 -12.66
N GLY A 343 7.36 -8.65 -11.61
CA GLY A 343 8.11 -7.52 -11.03
C GLY A 343 9.22 -7.91 -10.05
N GLY A 344 9.50 -9.21 -9.88
CA GLY A 344 10.64 -9.67 -9.08
C GLY A 344 10.53 -9.44 -7.56
N GLY A 345 9.32 -9.47 -7.01
CA GLY A 345 9.05 -9.27 -5.57
C GLY A 345 8.05 -8.16 -5.27
N TYR A 346 7.67 -7.38 -6.27
CA TYR A 346 6.67 -6.31 -6.20
C TYR A 346 5.76 -6.36 -7.43
N PRO A 347 4.47 -5.95 -7.37
CA PRO A 347 3.60 -6.00 -8.54
C PRO A 347 4.15 -5.16 -9.70
N TYR A 348 4.38 -5.80 -10.84
CA TYR A 348 4.94 -5.14 -12.02
C TYR A 348 4.10 -3.94 -12.49
N SER A 349 2.78 -4.02 -12.39
CA SER A 349 1.91 -2.90 -12.76
C SER A 349 2.14 -1.66 -11.92
N ILE A 350 2.32 -1.80 -10.61
CA ILE A 350 2.58 -0.68 -9.70
C ILE A 350 3.98 -0.10 -9.99
N GLU A 351 5.00 -0.95 -10.07
CA GLU A 351 6.38 -0.50 -10.39
C GLU A 351 6.41 0.30 -11.70
N THR A 352 5.68 -0.17 -12.71
CA THR A 352 5.64 0.48 -14.01
C THR A 352 4.85 1.80 -13.97
N ALA A 353 3.80 1.89 -13.15
CA ALA A 353 3.06 3.13 -12.94
C ALA A 353 3.92 4.19 -12.24
N ASP A 354 4.68 3.83 -11.20
CA ASP A 354 5.65 4.70 -10.53
C ASP A 354 6.66 5.24 -11.54
N GLN A 355 7.35 4.35 -12.27
CA GLN A 355 8.33 4.73 -13.30
C GLN A 355 7.74 5.67 -14.37
N THR A 356 6.45 5.51 -14.69
CA THR A 356 5.73 6.36 -15.65
C THR A 356 5.38 7.73 -15.05
N ALA A 357 5.09 7.79 -13.75
CA ALA A 357 4.72 9.01 -13.05
C ALA A 357 5.92 9.90 -12.71
N VAL A 358 7.11 9.33 -12.47
CA VAL A 358 8.28 10.06 -11.95
C VAL A 358 8.60 11.32 -12.76
N LEU A 359 8.61 12.46 -12.06
CA LEU A 359 9.15 13.73 -12.56
C LEU A 359 10.63 13.82 -12.22
N GLN A 360 11.48 13.78 -13.25
CA GLN A 360 12.93 13.82 -13.11
C GLN A 360 13.46 15.25 -12.95
N GLY A 361 14.74 15.37 -12.61
CA GLY A 361 15.40 16.68 -12.48
C GLY A 361 15.37 17.51 -13.77
N GLN A 362 15.36 16.87 -14.94
CA GLN A 362 15.22 17.56 -16.22
C GLN A 362 13.82 18.15 -16.41
N ASP A 363 12.78 17.44 -15.99
CA ASP A 363 11.39 17.91 -16.07
C ASP A 363 11.18 19.15 -15.20
N LYS A 364 11.80 19.18 -14.02
CA LYS A 364 11.84 20.39 -13.19
C LYS A 364 12.46 21.58 -13.91
N HIS A 365 13.50 21.38 -14.70
CA HIS A 365 14.10 22.46 -15.49
C HIS A 365 13.20 22.93 -16.64
N ILE A 366 12.51 22.01 -17.30
CA ILE A 366 11.54 22.33 -18.36
C ILE A 366 10.38 23.12 -17.77
N PHE A 367 9.78 22.63 -16.69
CA PHE A 367 8.70 23.29 -15.96
C PHE A 367 9.06 24.75 -15.60
N LEU A 368 10.20 24.96 -14.97
CA LEU A 368 10.63 26.31 -14.58
C LEU A 368 10.89 27.24 -15.77
N ARG A 369 11.37 26.70 -16.90
CA ARG A 369 11.55 27.48 -18.14
C ARG A 369 10.21 27.89 -18.72
N VAL A 370 9.28 26.95 -18.90
CA VAL A 370 7.94 27.21 -19.41
C VAL A 370 7.19 28.21 -18.53
N LEU A 371 7.31 28.06 -17.20
CA LEU A 371 6.73 28.98 -16.24
C LEU A 371 7.30 30.40 -16.37
N GLN A 372 8.61 30.54 -16.59
CA GLN A 372 9.24 31.84 -16.81
C GLN A 372 8.78 32.49 -18.11
N ASP A 373 8.81 31.74 -19.22
CA ASP A 373 8.40 32.24 -20.54
C ASP A 373 6.92 32.67 -20.53
N TRP A 374 6.07 31.92 -19.83
CA TRP A 374 4.66 32.27 -19.64
C TRP A 374 4.49 33.51 -18.75
N ALA A 375 5.20 33.59 -17.62
CA ALA A 375 5.13 34.74 -16.73
C ALA A 375 5.58 36.04 -17.41
N ASP A 376 6.62 35.98 -18.25
CA ASP A 376 7.10 37.14 -19.01
C ASP A 376 6.07 37.62 -20.04
N ARG A 377 5.37 36.70 -20.72
CA ARG A 377 4.30 37.02 -21.68
C ARG A 377 3.08 37.66 -21.01
N GLU A 378 2.69 37.13 -19.86
CA GLU A 378 1.53 37.60 -19.10
C GLU A 378 1.85 38.77 -18.15
N ALA A 379 3.08 39.30 -18.20
CA ALA A 379 3.56 40.37 -17.32
C ALA A 379 3.42 40.06 -15.81
N ILE A 380 3.54 38.78 -15.44
CA ILE A 380 3.51 38.32 -14.05
C ILE A 380 4.91 38.46 -13.45
N ASN A 381 5.01 39.08 -12.27
CA ASN A 381 6.27 39.29 -11.58
C ASN A 381 6.80 38.00 -10.93
N LEU A 382 7.39 37.12 -11.74
CA LEU A 382 8.08 35.91 -11.29
C LEU A 382 9.57 36.20 -11.10
N ARG A 383 10.11 35.91 -9.91
CA ARG A 383 11.55 36.02 -9.62
C ARG A 383 12.13 34.63 -9.39
N LEU A 384 13.14 34.27 -10.19
CA LEU A 384 13.95 33.06 -9.99
C LEU A 384 15.12 33.34 -9.04
N SER A 385 15.50 32.35 -8.24
CA SER A 385 16.64 32.48 -7.31
C SER A 385 17.97 32.64 -8.06
N ARG A 386 18.89 33.46 -7.51
CA ARG A 386 20.23 33.69 -8.10
C ARG A 386 21.03 32.39 -8.29
N LYS A 387 20.81 31.38 -7.44
CA LYS A 387 21.44 30.04 -7.55
C LYS A 387 20.95 29.27 -8.78
N MET A 388 19.68 29.39 -9.13
CA MET A 388 19.10 28.74 -10.31
C MET A 388 19.61 29.40 -11.61
N VAL A 389 19.64 30.73 -11.66
CA VAL A 389 20.18 31.50 -12.80
C VAL A 389 21.65 31.12 -13.07
N SER A 390 22.45 30.89 -12.02
CA SER A 390 23.83 30.44 -12.16
C SER A 390 23.97 29.00 -12.68
N LYS A 391 23.00 28.11 -12.45
CA LYS A 391 23.02 26.73 -12.96
C LYS A 391 22.59 26.65 -14.42
N GLN A 392 21.62 27.48 -14.83
CA GLN A 392 21.19 27.59 -16.23
C GLN A 392 22.28 28.21 -17.13
N ARG A 393 23.09 29.16 -16.63
CA ARG A 393 24.20 29.76 -17.39
C ARG A 393 25.44 28.87 -17.56
N ARG A 394 25.51 27.73 -16.87
CA ARG A 394 26.66 26.79 -16.91
C ARG A 394 26.42 25.57 -17.81
N ARG A 395 25.22 25.45 -18.39
CA ARG A 395 24.88 24.49 -19.45
C ARG A 395 24.67 25.28 -20.72
#